data_AF-A0A0W8DCB1-F1
#
_entry.id   AF-A0A0W8DCB1-F1
#
_cell.length_a   1.000
_cell.length_b   1.000
_cell.length_c   1.000
_cell.angle_alpha   90.00
_cell.angle_beta   90.00
_cell.angle_gamma   90.00
#
_symmetry.space_group_name_H-M   'P 1'
#
loop_
_entity.id
_entity.type
_entity.pdbx_description
1 polymer ?
#
loop_
_entity_poly.entity_id
_entity_poly.type
_entity_poly.pdbx_seq_one_letter_code
_entity_poly.pdbx_strand_id
1 'polypeptide(L)'
;MQYEKDLEVTVKQLRQEIPMLEMQHSRLISDAKSSTWCVMVEYFHLFRNGSRCPNEISSGPEAWLQKSEYEQQLVFLRSSMKEDVILGEQRGIDMLIEQWRRFTSYFDDLQFHPEHMTKISDDFIAATASLNVTISESTLQHVFPRLL
;
A
#
# COMPACT_ATOMS: atom_id res chain seq x y z
N MET A 1 15.92 -40.96 -33.76
CA MET A 1 15.94 -40.28 -35.08
C MET A 1 14.81 -39.27 -35.24
N GLN A 2 13.53 -39.64 -35.44
CA GLN A 2 12.45 -38.63 -35.63
C GLN A 2 12.09 -37.88 -34.34
N TYR A 3 11.89 -38.61 -33.24
CA TYR A 3 11.53 -38.05 -31.93
C TYR A 3 12.60 -37.09 -31.37
N GLU A 4 13.87 -37.37 -31.68
CA GLU A 4 15.03 -36.59 -31.23
C GLU A 4 15.13 -35.26 -31.99
N LYS A 5 14.82 -35.27 -33.30
CA LYS A 5 14.72 -34.06 -34.11
C LYS A 5 13.53 -33.18 -33.70
N ASP A 6 12.38 -33.79 -33.41
CA ASP A 6 11.20 -33.05 -32.96
C ASP A 6 11.44 -32.40 -31.58
N LEU A 7 12.20 -33.08 -30.70
CA LEU A 7 12.61 -32.51 -29.41
C LEU A 7 13.56 -31.32 -29.59
N GLU A 8 14.57 -31.44 -30.47
CA GLU A 8 15.49 -30.32 -30.76
C GLU A 8 14.76 -29.10 -31.31
N VAL A 9 13.78 -29.29 -32.20
CA VAL A 9 12.97 -28.20 -32.75
C VAL A 9 12.15 -27.52 -31.65
N THR A 10 11.51 -28.31 -30.79
CA THR A 10 10.68 -27.80 -29.67
C THR A 10 11.53 -27.03 -28.66
N VAL A 11 12.70 -27.56 -28.28
CA VAL A 11 13.63 -26.88 -27.36
C VAL A 11 14.12 -25.56 -27.96
N LYS A 12 14.39 -25.54 -29.26
CA LYS A 12 14.83 -24.33 -29.96
C LYS A 12 13.73 -23.27 -30.01
N GLN A 13 12.48 -23.66 -30.25
CA GLN A 13 11.32 -22.75 -30.21
C GLN A 13 11.09 -22.19 -28.80
N LEU A 14 11.06 -23.03 -27.77
CA LEU A 14 10.87 -22.57 -26.39
C LEU A 14 11.96 -21.59 -25.96
N ARG A 15 13.21 -21.82 -26.35
CA ARG A 15 14.31 -20.88 -26.09
C ARG A 15 14.14 -19.53 -26.79
N GLN A 16 13.50 -19.50 -27.95
CA GLN A 16 13.19 -18.27 -28.67
C GLN A 16 11.99 -17.52 -28.07
N GLU A 17 11.08 -18.22 -27.40
CA GLU A 17 9.91 -17.62 -26.75
C GLU A 17 10.24 -16.98 -25.40
N ILE A 18 11.26 -17.46 -24.68
CA ILE A 18 11.67 -16.92 -23.37
C ILE A 18 11.88 -15.39 -23.39
N PRO A 19 12.69 -14.80 -24.29
CA PRO A 19 12.90 -13.35 -24.31
C PRO A 19 11.62 -12.57 -24.63
N MET A 20 10.73 -13.14 -25.43
CA MET A 20 9.45 -12.51 -25.77
C MET A 20 8.52 -12.47 -24.55
N LEU A 21 8.44 -13.58 -23.82
CA LEU A 21 7.67 -13.67 -22.57
C LEU A 21 8.26 -12.78 -21.48
N GLU A 22 9.58 -12.70 -21.35
CA GLU A 22 10.26 -11.79 -20.41
C GLU A 22 9.98 -10.31 -20.75
N MET A 23 9.96 -9.97 -22.04
CA MET A 23 9.60 -8.62 -22.50
C MET A 23 8.12 -8.30 -22.24
N GLN A 24 7.23 -9.24 -22.52
CA GLN A 24 5.79 -9.10 -22.23
C GLN A 24 5.55 -8.94 -20.73
N HIS A 25 6.19 -9.76 -19.91
CA HIS A 25 6.14 -9.65 -18.45
C HIS A 25 6.67 -8.30 -17.95
N SER A 26 7.80 -7.84 -18.49
CA SER A 26 8.38 -6.53 -18.15
C SER A 26 7.45 -5.38 -18.53
N ARG A 27 6.77 -5.46 -19.68
CA ARG A 27 5.75 -4.48 -20.10
C ARG A 27 4.52 -4.51 -19.19
N LEU A 28 4.01 -5.69 -18.87
CA LEU A 28 2.87 -5.83 -17.95
C LEU A 28 3.19 -5.23 -16.57
N ILE A 29 4.41 -5.45 -16.06
CA ILE A 29 4.88 -4.83 -14.82
C ILE A 29 4.98 -3.30 -14.97
N SER A 30 5.51 -2.82 -16.09
CA SER A 30 5.65 -1.38 -16.36
C SER A 30 4.28 -0.68 -16.46
N ASP A 31 3.33 -1.28 -17.16
CA ASP A 31 1.97 -0.76 -17.31
C ASP A 31 1.21 -0.83 -15.98
N ALA A 32 1.44 -1.89 -15.20
CA ALA A 32 0.92 -1.99 -13.84
C ALA A 32 1.45 -0.84 -12.96
N LYS A 33 2.75 -0.50 -13.04
CA LYS A 33 3.36 0.61 -12.26
C LYS A 33 2.74 1.99 -12.52
N SER A 34 2.15 2.22 -13.69
CA SER A 34 1.41 3.45 -14.00
C SER A 34 -0.08 3.38 -13.67
N SER A 35 -0.57 2.21 -13.25
CA SER A 35 -2.00 1.98 -13.05
C SER A 35 -2.41 2.38 -11.63
N THR A 36 -3.65 2.86 -11.50
CA THR A 36 -4.34 3.10 -10.21
C THR A 36 -4.23 1.90 -9.25
N TRP A 37 -4.03 0.70 -9.79
CA TRP A 37 -3.84 -0.52 -9.01
C TRP A 37 -2.55 -0.51 -8.20
N CYS A 38 -1.42 -0.12 -8.81
CA CYS A 38 -0.14 -0.03 -8.09
C CYS A 38 -0.19 1.05 -7.02
N VAL A 39 -0.84 2.18 -7.29
CA VAL A 39 -1.08 3.21 -6.28
C VAL A 39 -1.85 2.65 -5.09
N MET A 40 -2.91 1.88 -5.32
CA MET A 40 -3.67 1.25 -4.24
C MET A 40 -2.84 0.22 -3.46
N VAL A 41 -2.07 -0.64 -4.15
CA VAL A 41 -1.19 -1.62 -3.48
C VAL A 41 -0.13 -0.93 -2.63
N GLU A 42 0.48 0.14 -3.15
CA GLU A 42 1.47 0.92 -2.43
C GLU A 42 0.86 1.67 -1.24
N TYR A 43 -0.36 2.19 -1.37
CA TYR A 43 -1.12 2.78 -0.27
C TYR A 43 -1.29 1.77 0.88
N PHE A 44 -1.78 0.56 0.59
CA PHE A 44 -1.93 -0.48 1.61
C PHE A 44 -0.59 -0.88 2.25
N HIS A 45 0.49 -0.93 1.46
CA HIS A 45 1.81 -1.27 1.96
C HIS A 45 2.34 -0.21 2.93
N LEU A 46 2.30 1.07 2.54
CA LEU A 46 2.83 2.18 3.32
C LEU A 46 2.05 2.41 4.61
N PHE A 47 0.73 2.22 4.58
CA PHE A 47 -0.14 2.44 5.74
C PHE A 47 -0.47 1.17 6.52
N ARG A 48 0.21 0.05 6.24
CA ARG A 48 -0.04 -1.25 6.89
C ARG A 48 -0.07 -1.16 8.41
N ASN A 49 0.83 -0.37 9.01
CA ASN A 49 0.92 -0.20 10.46
C ASN A 49 0.51 1.23 10.90
N GLY A 50 -0.21 1.94 10.04
CA GLY A 50 -0.63 3.33 10.23
C GLY A 50 0.51 4.34 10.02
N SER A 51 0.47 5.47 10.71
CA SER A 51 1.45 6.55 10.54
C SER A 51 1.91 7.07 11.90
N ARG A 52 3.22 7.00 12.17
CA ARG A 52 3.81 7.50 13.42
C ARG A 52 4.51 8.83 13.16
N CYS A 53 4.17 9.84 13.94
CA CYS A 53 4.88 11.11 13.90
C CYS A 53 6.22 10.98 14.65
N PRO A 54 7.33 11.50 14.11
CA PRO A 54 8.65 11.37 14.75
C PRO A 54 8.75 12.04 16.11
N ASN A 55 7.89 13.03 16.35
CA ASN A 55 7.95 13.87 17.54
C ASN A 55 7.32 13.22 18.79
N GLU A 56 6.65 12.07 18.67
CA GLU A 56 5.80 11.63 19.76
C GLU A 56 6.56 10.88 20.87
N ILE A 57 7.49 9.94 20.61
CA ILE A 57 8.05 9.12 21.73
C ILE A 57 9.50 8.61 21.54
N SER A 58 10.08 8.59 20.33
CA SER A 58 11.35 7.86 20.16
C SER A 58 12.59 8.74 20.37
N SER A 59 13.33 8.47 21.45
CA SER A 59 14.72 8.91 21.59
C SER A 59 15.63 7.72 21.29
N GLY A 60 16.10 7.59 20.04
CA GLY A 60 16.96 6.47 19.63
C GLY A 60 17.06 6.28 18.11
N PRO A 61 17.74 5.22 17.65
CA PRO A 61 17.85 4.87 16.23
C PRO A 61 16.49 4.71 15.52
N GLU A 62 15.48 4.33 16.29
CA GLU A 62 14.11 4.06 15.83
C GLU A 62 13.36 5.35 15.43
N ALA A 63 13.75 6.49 15.99
CA ALA A 63 13.20 7.80 15.64
C ALA A 63 13.51 8.19 14.18
N TRP A 64 14.71 7.85 13.72
CA TRP A 64 15.13 8.08 12.34
C TRP A 64 14.33 7.22 11.35
N LEU A 65 14.08 5.96 11.71
CA LEU A 65 13.24 5.06 10.91
C LEU A 65 11.81 5.59 10.81
N GLN A 66 11.19 5.94 11.93
CA GLN A 66 9.83 6.51 11.94
C GLN A 66 9.73 7.81 11.15
N LYS A 67 10.75 8.68 11.23
CA LYS A 67 10.85 9.88 10.40
C LYS A 67 10.92 9.56 8.92
N SER A 68 11.75 8.59 8.53
CA SER A 68 11.86 8.19 7.13
C SER A 68 10.54 7.58 6.60
N GLU A 69 9.84 6.79 7.42
CA GLU A 69 8.55 6.19 7.07
C GLU A 69 7.46 7.26 6.90
N TYR A 70 7.36 8.20 7.83
CA TYR A 70 6.40 9.31 7.74
C TYR A 70 6.66 10.20 6.52
N GLU A 71 7.92 10.54 6.25
CA GLU A 71 8.31 11.31 5.06
C GLU A 71 7.97 10.55 3.77
N GLN A 72 8.20 9.23 3.73
CA GLN A 72 7.86 8.39 2.59
C GLN A 72 6.34 8.35 2.34
N GLN A 73 5.53 8.18 3.40
CA GLN A 73 4.07 8.23 3.32
C GLN A 73 3.58 9.57 2.76
N LEU A 74 4.12 10.68 3.26
CA LEU A 74 3.71 12.02 2.82
C LEU A 74 4.10 12.30 1.37
N VAL A 75 5.32 11.92 0.96
CA VAL A 75 5.79 12.04 -0.44
C VAL A 75 4.90 11.22 -1.37
N PHE A 76 4.55 9.99 -0.98
CA PHE A 76 3.66 9.13 -1.75
C PHE A 76 2.26 9.74 -1.91
N LEU A 77 1.65 10.25 -0.84
CA LEU A 77 0.32 10.88 -0.94
C LEU A 77 0.35 12.10 -1.86
N ARG A 78 1.39 12.93 -1.78
CA ARG A 78 1.56 14.12 -2.62
C ARG A 78 1.84 13.80 -4.10
N SER A 79 2.48 12.67 -4.38
CA SER A 79 2.77 12.26 -5.76
C SER A 79 1.61 11.50 -6.42
N SER A 80 0.77 10.83 -5.63
CA SER A 80 -0.28 9.94 -6.13
C SER A 80 -1.70 10.51 -6.05
N MET A 81 -1.94 11.51 -5.20
CA MET A 81 -3.27 12.08 -4.98
C MET A 81 -3.31 13.58 -5.29
N LYS A 82 -4.49 14.09 -5.64
CA LYS A 82 -4.72 15.54 -5.71
C LYS A 82 -4.67 16.16 -4.33
N GLU A 83 -4.23 17.42 -4.26
CA GLU A 83 -4.18 18.20 -3.00
C GLU A 83 -5.52 18.24 -2.27
N ASP A 84 -6.64 18.21 -3.01
CA ASP A 84 -8.00 18.28 -2.50
C ASP A 84 -8.69 16.91 -2.39
N VAL A 85 -7.93 15.81 -2.27
CA VAL A 85 -8.44 14.44 -2.10
C VAL A 85 -9.50 14.37 -1.00
N ILE A 86 -10.55 13.59 -1.23
CA ILE A 86 -11.69 13.46 -0.32
C ILE A 86 -11.63 12.12 0.41
N LEU A 87 -11.78 12.14 1.72
CA LEU A 87 -11.89 10.97 2.58
C LEU A 87 -13.15 11.12 3.46
N GLY A 88 -14.23 10.44 3.08
CA GLY A 88 -15.52 10.63 3.75
C GLY A 88 -15.96 12.10 3.69
N GLU A 89 -16.13 12.74 4.85
CA GLU A 89 -16.48 14.16 4.97
C GLU A 89 -15.27 15.11 4.97
N GLN A 90 -14.06 14.55 4.98
CA GLN A 90 -12.82 15.29 5.09
C GLN A 90 -12.16 15.54 3.74
N ARG A 91 -11.35 16.61 3.65
CA ARG A 91 -10.65 17.01 2.43
C ARG A 91 -9.19 17.36 2.71
N GLY A 92 -8.31 16.89 1.84
CA GLY A 92 -6.91 17.27 1.78
C GLY A 92 -5.96 16.19 2.25
N ILE A 93 -4.74 16.21 1.71
CA ILE A 93 -3.66 15.28 2.06
C ILE A 93 -3.32 15.35 3.56
N ASP A 94 -3.26 16.57 4.11
CA ASP A 94 -2.94 16.78 5.53
C ASP A 94 -3.98 16.14 6.46
N MET A 95 -5.24 16.10 6.04
CA MET A 95 -6.31 15.47 6.82
C MET A 95 -6.24 13.93 6.73
N LEU A 96 -5.84 13.40 5.56
CA LEU A 96 -5.64 11.96 5.37
C LEU A 96 -4.49 11.42 6.22
N ILE A 97 -3.33 12.11 6.24
CA ILE A 97 -2.19 11.68 7.06
C ILE A 97 -2.49 11.82 8.56
N GLU A 98 -3.22 12.87 8.95
CA GLU A 98 -3.65 13.09 10.34
C GLU A 98 -4.63 12.00 10.82
N GLN A 99 -5.51 11.48 9.96
CA GLN A 99 -6.36 10.35 10.29
C GLN A 99 -5.54 9.11 10.65
N TRP A 100 -4.51 8.79 9.86
CA TRP A 100 -3.62 7.67 10.16
C TRP A 100 -2.84 7.88 11.46
N ARG A 101 -2.36 9.09 11.71
CA ARG A 101 -1.70 9.44 12.98
C ARG A 101 -2.63 9.20 14.17
N ARG A 102 -3.89 9.63 14.07
CA ARG A 102 -4.89 9.40 15.11
C ARG A 102 -5.14 7.93 15.36
N PHE A 103 -5.37 7.14 14.31
CA PHE A 103 -5.55 5.70 14.47
C PHE A 103 -4.36 5.03 15.15
N THR A 104 -3.14 5.39 14.76
CA THR A 104 -1.93 4.87 15.39
C THR A 104 -1.74 5.33 16.84
N SER A 105 -2.27 6.51 17.21
CA SER A 105 -2.23 6.99 18.60
C SER A 105 -3.34 6.41 19.49
N TYR A 106 -4.50 6.09 18.90
CA TYR A 106 -5.68 5.62 19.63
C TYR A 106 -5.71 4.11 19.80
N PHE A 107 -5.07 3.38 18.90
CA PHE A 107 -5.12 1.93 18.86
C PHE A 107 -3.72 1.33 18.88
N ASP A 108 -3.57 0.27 19.69
CA ASP A 108 -2.34 -0.51 19.72
C ASP A 108 -2.40 -1.60 18.63
N ASP A 109 -1.23 -2.13 18.23
CA ASP A 109 -1.08 -3.20 17.23
C ASP A 109 -1.92 -3.02 15.96
N LEU A 110 -2.00 -1.77 15.47
CA LEU A 110 -2.76 -1.45 14.26
C LEU A 110 -2.19 -2.21 13.05
N GLN A 111 -3.06 -2.94 12.35
CA GLN A 111 -2.73 -3.64 11.12
C GLN A 111 -3.82 -3.46 10.06
N PHE A 112 -3.47 -2.81 8.97
CA PHE A 112 -4.33 -2.54 7.85
C PHE A 112 -3.97 -3.42 6.65
N HIS A 113 -4.94 -4.21 6.16
CA HIS A 113 -4.69 -5.19 5.12
C HIS A 113 -5.79 -5.17 4.04
N PRO A 114 -5.43 -5.19 2.75
CA PRO A 114 -6.39 -5.39 1.68
C PRO A 114 -6.87 -6.85 1.68
N GLU A 115 -8.18 -7.03 1.55
CA GLU A 115 -8.80 -8.35 1.40
C GLU A 115 -9.11 -8.64 -0.06
N HIS A 116 -9.66 -7.65 -0.75
CA HIS A 116 -10.09 -7.76 -2.12
C HIS A 116 -9.94 -6.43 -2.84
N MET A 117 -9.49 -6.47 -4.08
CA MET A 117 -9.37 -5.29 -4.93
C MET A 117 -9.98 -5.60 -6.29
N THR A 118 -10.78 -4.69 -6.82
CA THR A 118 -11.46 -4.86 -8.11
C THR A 118 -11.37 -3.59 -8.91
N LYS A 119 -10.92 -3.73 -10.16
CA LYS A 119 -11.02 -2.67 -11.14
C LYS A 119 -12.47 -2.54 -11.61
N ILE A 120 -13.09 -1.40 -11.32
CA ILE A 120 -14.45 -1.09 -11.78
C ILE A 120 -14.39 -0.51 -13.20
N SER A 121 -13.41 0.34 -13.46
CA SER A 121 -13.10 0.91 -14.78
C SER A 121 -11.64 1.38 -14.82
N ASP A 122 -11.21 2.03 -15.91
CA ASP A 122 -9.84 2.52 -16.03
C ASP A 122 -9.45 3.52 -14.93
N ASP A 123 -10.40 4.36 -14.49
CA ASP A 123 -10.15 5.39 -13.47
C ASP A 123 -10.59 4.99 -12.06
N PHE A 124 -11.35 3.90 -11.91
CA PHE A 124 -11.97 3.53 -10.64
C PHE A 124 -11.59 2.13 -10.19
N ILE A 125 -11.09 2.05 -8.95
CA ILE A 125 -10.81 0.79 -8.24
C ILE A 125 -11.59 0.81 -6.94
N ALA A 126 -12.25 -0.30 -6.64
CA ALA A 126 -12.78 -0.58 -5.31
C ALA A 126 -11.86 -1.54 -4.57
N ALA A 127 -11.68 -1.30 -3.27
CA ALA A 127 -10.99 -2.20 -2.39
C ALA A 127 -11.80 -2.45 -1.11
N THR A 128 -11.82 -3.71 -0.68
CA THR A 128 -12.26 -4.13 0.64
C THR A 128 -11.02 -4.38 1.47
N ALA A 129 -10.99 -3.86 2.69
CA ALA A 129 -9.85 -3.97 3.58
C ALA A 129 -10.30 -4.14 5.03
N SER A 130 -9.46 -4.82 5.80
CA SER A 130 -9.62 -5.00 7.24
C SER A 130 -8.61 -4.15 8.00
N LEU A 131 -9.09 -3.51 9.06
CA LEU A 131 -8.28 -2.78 10.03
C LEU A 131 -8.38 -3.52 11.37
N ASN A 132 -7.34 -4.27 11.70
CA ASN A 132 -7.22 -4.97 12.97
C ASN A 132 -6.51 -4.07 13.98
N VAL A 133 -7.04 -4.00 15.20
CA VAL A 133 -6.53 -3.14 16.27
C VAL A 133 -6.69 -3.80 17.63
N THR A 134 -5.79 -3.48 18.55
CA THR A 134 -5.92 -3.81 19.98
C THR A 134 -6.54 -2.61 20.71
N ILE A 135 -7.60 -2.85 21.47
CA ILE A 135 -8.21 -1.84 22.34
C ILE A 135 -7.34 -1.71 23.60
N SER A 136 -6.77 -0.52 23.80
CA SER A 136 -5.95 -0.19 24.96
C SER A 136 -6.60 0.91 25.82
N GLU A 137 -5.96 1.29 26.93
CA GLU A 137 -6.41 2.44 27.73
C GLU A 137 -6.45 3.72 26.88
N SER A 138 -5.49 3.90 25.95
CA SER A 138 -5.50 5.01 25.01
C SER A 138 -6.79 5.03 24.18
N THR A 139 -7.24 3.86 23.71
CA THR A 139 -8.51 3.75 22.97
C THR A 139 -9.69 4.20 23.81
N LEU A 140 -9.75 3.78 25.07
CA LEU A 140 -10.83 4.19 25.98
C LEU A 140 -10.79 5.69 26.25
N GLN A 141 -9.62 6.28 26.44
CA GLN A 141 -9.48 7.72 26.70
C GLN A 141 -9.87 8.57 25.49
N HIS A 142 -9.51 8.15 24.27
CA HIS A 142 -9.67 8.97 23.06
C HIS A 142 -10.94 8.68 22.26
N VAL A 143 -11.35 7.41 22.18
CA VAL A 143 -12.47 6.96 21.33
C VAL A 143 -13.73 6.69 22.15
N PHE A 144 -13.57 6.12 23.34
CA PHE A 144 -14.71 5.75 24.20
C PHE A 144 -14.62 6.36 25.61
N PRO A 145 -14.47 7.69 25.76
CA PRO A 145 -14.17 8.32 27.05
C PRO A 145 -15.26 8.12 28.10
N ARG A 146 -16.46 7.72 27.69
CA ARG A 146 -17.60 7.44 28.58
C ARG A 146 -17.60 6.02 29.16
N LEU A 147 -16.66 5.18 28.75
CA LEU A 147 -16.46 3.82 29.30
C LEU A 147 -15.42 3.77 30.42
N LEU A 148 -14.76 4.90 30.70
CA LEU A 148 -13.82 5.09 31.81
C LEU A 148 -14.54 5.60 33.06
#